data_AF-A0AAV4RFL7-F1
#
_entry.id   AF-A0AAV4RFL7-F1
#
_cell.length_a   1.000
_cell.length_b   1.000
_cell.length_c   1.000
_cell.angle_alpha   90.00
_cell.angle_beta   90.00
_cell.angle_gamma   90.00
#
_symmetry.space_group_name_H-M   'P 1'
#
loop_
_entity.id
_entity.type
_entity.pdbx_description
1 polymer ?
#
loop_
_entity_poly.entity_id
_entity_poly.type
_entity_poly.pdbx_seq_one_letter_code
_entity_poly.pdbx_strand_id
1 'polypeptide(L)'
;MLKLYTDSACNIGALKILATADFFSSKIDLIRSSDSKASNTVPVLEAYDGSSYFSSNASCRYIQSLSSNSINYQTDSWLEWESTVLQPPVSVLLKLTKAEDLSLLLKSSLSYLNAVLAQQDYLSGK
;
A
#
# COMPACT_ATOMS: atom_id res chain seq x y z
N MET A 1 -2.69 17.57 -11.24
CA MET A 1 -2.17 17.20 -9.91
C MET A 1 -2.70 15.82 -9.57
N LEU A 2 -1.94 14.94 -8.92
CA LEU A 2 -2.46 13.64 -8.49
C LEU A 2 -3.52 13.87 -7.41
N LYS A 3 -4.62 13.13 -7.45
CA LYS A 3 -5.65 13.19 -6.40
C LYS A 3 -5.80 11.82 -5.75
N LEU A 4 -5.76 11.79 -4.42
CA LEU A 4 -6.00 10.58 -3.64
C LEU A 4 -7.35 10.70 -2.94
N TYR A 5 -8.30 9.87 -3.36
CA TYR A 5 -9.59 9.74 -2.70
C TYR A 5 -9.48 8.70 -1.58
N THR A 6 -9.86 9.06 -0.36
CA THR A 6 -9.81 8.19 0.82
C THR A 6 -11.03 8.37 1.73
N ASP A 7 -11.24 7.40 2.62
CA ASP A 7 -12.27 7.48 3.66
C ASP A 7 -11.86 8.50 4.75
N SER A 8 -12.80 8.81 5.65
CA SER A 8 -12.56 9.72 6.77
C SER A 8 -11.48 9.23 7.74
N ALA A 9 -11.25 7.92 7.80
CA ALA A 9 -10.28 7.28 8.69
C ALA A 9 -8.87 7.17 8.08
N CYS A 10 -8.71 7.45 6.78
CA CYS A 10 -7.49 7.22 6.01
C CYS A 10 -6.96 5.78 6.16
N ASN A 11 -7.59 4.83 5.46
CA ASN A 11 -7.21 3.43 5.50
C ASN A 11 -5.72 3.15 5.15
N ILE A 12 -5.25 1.94 5.50
CA ILE A 12 -3.85 1.52 5.35
C ILE A 12 -3.36 1.59 3.90
N GLY A 13 -4.25 1.33 2.93
CA GLY A 13 -3.93 1.47 1.51
C GLY A 13 -3.58 2.92 1.15
N ALA A 14 -4.33 3.89 1.69
CA ALA A 14 -4.06 5.30 1.49
C ALA A 14 -2.75 5.74 2.14
N LEU A 15 -2.47 5.24 3.36
CA LEU A 15 -1.19 5.49 4.05
C LEU A 15 0.01 5.03 3.20
N LYS A 16 -0.08 3.85 2.58
CA LYS A 16 0.96 3.33 1.68
C LYS A 16 1.22 4.27 0.49
N ILE A 17 0.15 4.80 -0.12
CA ILE A 17 0.24 5.74 -1.25
C ILE A 17 0.86 7.07 -0.80
N LEU A 18 0.42 7.60 0.35
CA LEU A 18 0.94 8.86 0.91
C LEU A 18 2.43 8.76 1.24
N ALA A 19 2.86 7.67 1.88
CA ALA A 19 4.27 7.43 2.18
C ALA A 19 5.12 7.33 0.90
N THR A 20 4.60 6.68 -0.14
CA THR A 20 5.28 6.58 -1.44
C THR A 20 5.40 7.95 -2.11
N ALA A 21 4.34 8.76 -2.05
CA ALA A 21 4.34 10.10 -2.61
C ALA A 21 5.32 11.02 -1.90
N ASP A 22 5.38 10.97 -0.57
CA ASP A 22 6.34 11.73 0.22
C ASP A 22 7.78 11.33 -0.14
N PHE A 23 8.06 10.03 -0.20
CA PHE A 23 9.37 9.50 -0.59
C PHE A 23 9.85 9.99 -1.97
N PHE A 24 8.95 10.03 -2.97
CA PHE A 24 9.26 10.53 -4.31
C PHE A 24 8.98 12.03 -4.50
N SER A 25 8.70 12.78 -3.41
CA SER A 25 8.35 14.22 -3.47
C SER A 25 7.21 14.55 -4.46
N SER A 26 6.28 13.62 -4.64
CA SER A 26 5.13 13.76 -5.53
C SER A 26 3.99 14.48 -4.82
N LYS A 27 3.51 15.58 -5.42
CA LYS A 27 2.39 16.36 -4.87
C LYS A 27 1.07 15.62 -5.05
N ILE A 28 0.45 15.22 -3.95
CA ILE A 28 -0.89 14.62 -3.90
C ILE A 28 -1.88 15.59 -3.25
N ASP A 29 -3.02 15.76 -3.91
CA ASP A 29 -4.20 16.36 -3.33
C ASP A 29 -5.02 15.29 -2.59
N LEU A 30 -5.21 15.44 -1.28
CA LEU A 30 -5.92 14.46 -0.47
C LEU A 30 -7.39 14.84 -0.34
N ILE A 31 -8.26 14.05 -0.97
CA ILE A 31 -9.71 14.26 -0.98
C ILE A 31 -10.35 13.23 -0.05
N ARG A 32 -10.88 13.68 1.08
CA ARG A 32 -11.59 12.83 2.05
C ARG A 32 -13.07 12.81 1.72
N SER A 33 -13.67 11.63 1.66
CA SER A 33 -15.11 11.50 1.48
C SER A 33 -15.87 11.79 2.80
N SER A 34 -16.16 13.07 3.04
CA SER A 34 -17.43 13.49 3.69
C SER A 34 -18.47 13.91 2.64
N ASP A 35 -18.03 14.16 1.41
CA ASP A 35 -18.83 14.67 0.32
C ASP A 35 -19.12 13.57 -0.70
N SER A 36 -20.34 13.05 -0.63
CA SER A 36 -21.13 12.38 -1.68
C SER A 36 -20.40 11.61 -2.80
N LYS A 37 -20.73 10.31 -2.91
CA LYS A 37 -20.62 9.44 -4.13
C LYS A 37 -19.23 8.90 -4.53
N ALA A 38 -18.26 8.80 -3.62
CA ALA A 38 -17.07 8.00 -3.94
C ALA A 38 -17.42 6.50 -3.89
N SER A 39 -17.09 5.80 -4.98
CA SER A 39 -17.16 4.34 -5.14
C SER A 39 -16.88 3.57 -3.84
N ASN A 40 -17.55 2.44 -3.60
CA ASN A 40 -17.33 1.50 -2.47
C ASN A 40 -15.88 0.97 -2.32
N THR A 41 -14.94 1.46 -3.14
CA THR A 41 -13.55 1.01 -3.25
C THR A 41 -12.62 2.22 -3.12
N VAL A 42 -12.39 2.67 -1.88
CA VAL A 42 -11.27 3.57 -1.54
C VAL A 42 -10.11 2.73 -0.97
N PRO A 43 -8.83 3.11 -1.19
CA PRO A 43 -8.37 4.35 -1.81
C PRO A 43 -8.35 4.29 -3.35
N VAL A 44 -8.52 5.45 -3.99
CA VAL A 44 -8.34 5.61 -5.44
C VAL A 44 -7.37 6.74 -5.73
N LEU A 45 -6.36 6.48 -6.55
CA LEU A 45 -5.46 7.50 -7.08
C LEU A 45 -5.91 7.90 -8.50
N GLU A 46 -6.23 9.16 -8.71
CA GLU A 46 -6.45 9.75 -10.04
C GLU A 46 -5.15 10.40 -10.53
N ALA A 47 -4.70 9.94 -11.70
CA ALA A 47 -3.51 10.39 -12.39
C ALA A 47 -3.73 11.71 -13.14
N TYR A 48 -2.64 12.28 -13.68
CA TYR A 48 -2.68 13.57 -14.38
C TYR A 48 -3.54 13.55 -15.66
N ASP A 49 -3.65 12.39 -16.29
CA ASP A 49 -4.43 12.14 -17.51
C ASP A 49 -5.90 11.79 -17.21
N GLY A 50 -6.30 11.77 -15.94
CA GLY A 50 -7.64 11.36 -15.50
C GLY A 50 -7.81 9.84 -15.32
N SER A 51 -6.78 9.04 -15.59
CA SER A 51 -6.80 7.60 -15.30
C SER A 51 -6.93 7.34 -13.80
N SER A 52 -7.65 6.29 -13.41
CA SER A 52 -7.89 5.95 -12.00
C SER A 52 -7.30 4.60 -11.61
N TYR A 53 -6.59 4.55 -10.48
CA TYR A 53 -6.00 3.35 -9.89
C TYR A 53 -6.66 3.04 -8.56
N PHE A 54 -7.34 1.90 -8.46
CA PHE A 54 -8.04 1.43 -7.25
C PHE A 54 -7.19 0.48 -6.38
N SER A 55 -6.07 0.00 -6.90
CA SER A 55 -5.10 -0.80 -6.14
C SER A 55 -4.05 0.12 -5.53
N SER A 56 -3.81 -0.02 -4.23
CA SER A 56 -2.76 0.73 -3.53
C SER A 56 -1.37 0.40 -4.10
N ASN A 57 -1.11 -0.86 -4.44
CA ASN A 57 0.15 -1.29 -5.04
C ASN A 57 0.34 -0.71 -6.44
N ALA A 58 -0.70 -0.74 -7.28
CA ALA A 58 -0.65 -0.12 -8.59
C ALA A 58 -0.45 1.40 -8.51
N SER A 59 -1.10 2.05 -7.55
CA SER A 59 -0.94 3.49 -7.28
C SER A 59 0.49 3.84 -6.89
N CYS A 60 1.11 3.06 -5.99
CA CYS A 60 2.50 3.26 -5.60
C CYS A 60 3.46 3.06 -6.78
N ARG A 61 3.22 2.03 -7.61
CA ARG A 61 4.00 1.76 -8.82
C ARG A 61 3.87 2.86 -9.87
N TYR A 62 2.68 3.42 -10.04
CA TYR A 62 2.48 4.57 -10.90
C TYR A 62 3.29 5.78 -10.40
N ILE A 63 3.20 6.12 -9.11
CA ILE A 63 3.99 7.21 -8.52
C ILE A 63 5.49 6.97 -8.71
N GLN A 64 5.97 5.75 -8.47
CA GLN A 64 7.37 5.39 -8.72
C GLN A 64 7.74 5.60 -10.20
N SER A 65 6.86 5.25 -11.15
CA SER A 65 7.14 5.42 -12.59
C SER A 65 7.22 6.88 -13.04
N LEU A 66 6.65 7.81 -12.25
CA LEU A 66 6.82 9.25 -12.48
C LEU A 66 8.22 9.73 -12.06
N SER A 67 8.87 9.02 -11.16
CA SER A 67 10.28 9.23 -10.83
C SER A 67 11.15 8.52 -11.86
N SER A 68 12.31 9.07 -12.23
CA SER A 68 13.26 8.43 -13.16
C SER A 68 13.94 7.16 -12.61
N ASN A 69 13.36 6.54 -11.57
CA ASN A 69 13.88 5.33 -10.96
C ASN A 69 13.52 4.09 -11.79
N SER A 70 14.49 3.20 -11.94
CA SER A 70 14.28 1.93 -12.61
C SER A 70 13.31 1.05 -11.83
N ILE A 71 12.39 0.42 -12.56
CA ILE A 71 11.54 -0.66 -12.03
C ILE A 71 12.42 -1.83 -11.56
N ASN A 72 12.21 -2.28 -10.32
CA ASN A 72 12.88 -3.44 -9.74
C ASN A 72 11.90 -4.62 -9.66
N TYR A 73 12.24 -5.74 -10.31
CA TYR A 73 11.42 -6.97 -10.31
C TYR A 73 11.30 -7.60 -8.92
N GLN A 74 12.32 -7.43 -8.06
CA GLN A 74 12.29 -7.91 -6.68
C GLN A 74 11.20 -7.18 -5.88
N THR A 75 11.00 -5.89 -6.15
CA THR A 75 9.91 -5.12 -5.55
C THR A 75 8.55 -5.67 -5.98
N ASP A 76 8.40 -6.08 -7.24
CA ASP A 76 7.15 -6.68 -7.74
C ASP A 76 6.82 -8.00 -7.05
N SER A 77 7.82 -8.86 -6.83
CA SER A 77 7.65 -10.10 -6.05
C SER A 77 7.20 -9.81 -4.61
N TRP A 78 7.73 -8.77 -3.97
CA TRP A 78 7.28 -8.37 -2.63
C TRP A 78 5.87 -7.81 -2.61
N LEU A 79 5.48 -7.03 -3.62
CA LEU A 79 4.12 -6.48 -3.74
C LEU A 79 3.09 -7.60 -3.99
N GLU A 80 3.44 -8.60 -4.80
CA GLU A 80 2.61 -9.78 -5.01
C GLU A 80 2.49 -10.63 -3.73
N TRP A 81 3.61 -10.92 -3.08
CA TRP A 81 3.62 -11.67 -1.81
C TRP A 81 2.81 -10.94 -0.74
N GLU A 82 2.96 -9.62 -0.62
CA GLU A 82 2.18 -8.83 0.32
C GLU A 82 0.67 -8.92 0.05
N SER A 83 0.26 -8.80 -1.22
CA SER A 83 -1.16 -8.84 -1.60
C SER A 83 -1.80 -10.21 -1.38
N THR A 84 -1.05 -11.29 -1.63
CA THR A 84 -1.59 -12.65 -1.65
C THR A 84 -1.39 -13.41 -0.33
N VAL A 85 -0.33 -13.10 0.41
CA VAL A 85 0.07 -13.83 1.63
C VAL A 85 -0.14 -13.00 2.88
N LEU A 86 0.31 -11.74 2.90
CA LEU A 86 0.30 -10.92 4.13
C LEU A 86 -1.04 -10.20 4.35
N GLN A 87 -1.63 -9.62 3.30
CA GLN A 87 -2.84 -8.82 3.40
C GLN A 87 -4.06 -9.58 3.94
N PRO A 88 -4.34 -10.85 3.56
CA PRO A 88 -5.49 -11.57 4.08
C PRO A 88 -5.49 -11.72 5.62
N PRO A 89 -4.44 -12.24 6.28
CA PRO A 89 -4.43 -12.35 7.73
C PRO A 89 -4.36 -10.99 8.44
N VAL A 90 -3.71 -9.97 7.85
CA VAL A 90 -3.71 -8.59 8.39
C VAL A 90 -5.11 -7.99 8.37
N SER A 91 -5.85 -8.17 7.28
CA SER A 91 -7.23 -7.69 7.13
C SER A 91 -8.18 -8.33 8.13
N VAL A 92 -7.96 -9.61 8.48
CA VAL A 92 -8.70 -10.28 9.55
C VAL A 92 -8.34 -9.65 10.90
N LEU A 93 -7.06 -9.51 11.21
CA LEU A 93 -6.60 -8.94 12.48
C LEU A 93 -7.17 -7.53 12.73
N LEU A 94 -7.18 -6.68 11.71
CA LEU A 94 -7.70 -5.30 11.82
C LEU A 94 -9.21 -5.23 12.10
N LYS A 95 -9.95 -6.31 11.84
CA LYS A 95 -11.38 -6.43 12.16
C LYS A 95 -11.62 -7.04 13.54
N LEU A 96 -10.63 -7.70 14.12
CA LEU A 96 -10.74 -8.31 15.44
C LEU A 96 -10.59 -7.25 16.53
N THR A 97 -11.44 -7.32 17.56
CA THR A 97 -11.41 -6.41 18.71
C THR A 97 -10.44 -6.86 19.80
N LYS A 98 -9.90 -8.09 19.72
CA LYS A 98 -8.91 -8.64 20.64
C LYS A 98 -7.77 -9.31 19.87
N ALA A 99 -6.54 -9.01 20.26
CA ALA A 99 -5.31 -9.46 19.61
C ALA A 99 -4.80 -10.84 20.04
N GLU A 100 -5.51 -11.52 20.97
CA GLU A 100 -5.04 -12.77 21.59
C GLU A 100 -4.94 -13.93 20.59
N ASP A 101 -5.66 -13.87 19.46
CA ASP A 101 -5.58 -14.86 18.38
C ASP A 101 -4.81 -14.32 17.16
N LEU A 102 -3.54 -13.94 17.37
CA LEU A 102 -2.60 -13.77 16.25
C LEU A 102 -2.52 -15.08 15.47
N SER A 103 -3.16 -15.11 14.31
CA SER A 103 -3.24 -16.30 13.47
C SER A 103 -1.83 -16.86 13.20
N LEU A 104 -1.69 -18.18 13.26
CA LEU A 104 -0.44 -18.87 12.96
C LEU A 104 0.14 -18.43 11.60
N LEU A 105 -0.75 -18.14 10.64
CA LEU A 105 -0.39 -17.60 9.34
C LEU A 105 0.32 -16.25 9.44
N LEU A 106 -0.20 -15.29 10.22
CA LEU A 106 0.46 -14.00 10.39
C LEU A 106 1.83 -14.16 11.08
N LYS A 107 1.92 -15.00 12.12
CA LYS A 107 3.19 -15.29 12.79
C LYS A 107 4.24 -15.86 11.83
N SER A 108 3.83 -16.79 10.96
CA SER A 108 4.71 -17.35 9.92
C SER A 108 5.16 -16.28 8.91
N SER A 109 4.24 -15.43 8.43
CA SER A 109 4.59 -14.34 7.51
C SER A 109 5.56 -13.33 8.12
N LEU A 110 5.37 -12.97 9.39
CA LEU A 110 6.29 -12.07 10.11
C LEU A 110 7.66 -12.72 10.36
N SER A 111 7.69 -14.01 10.69
CA SER A 111 8.93 -14.75 10.88
C SER A 111 9.74 -14.85 9.58
N TYR A 112 9.05 -15.03 8.45
CA TYR A 112 9.66 -15.00 7.12
C TYR A 112 10.29 -13.63 6.82
N LEU A 113 9.55 -12.53 7.04
CA LEU A 113 10.08 -11.18 6.87
C LEU A 113 11.29 -10.91 7.76
N ASN A 114 11.25 -11.36 9.02
CA ASN A 114 12.37 -11.21 9.95
C ASN A 114 13.62 -11.98 9.48
N ALA A 115 13.46 -13.21 8.96
CA ALA A 115 14.58 -13.99 8.45
C ALA A 115 15.21 -13.37 7.20
N VAL A 116 14.40 -12.74 6.34
CA VAL A 116 14.90 -11.98 5.19
C VAL A 116 15.66 -10.74 5.65
N LEU A 117 15.07 -9.93 6.53
CA LEU A 117 15.68 -8.68 7.02
C LEU A 117 16.90 -8.91 7.94
N ALA A 118 17.10 -10.13 8.44
CA ALA A 118 18.34 -10.50 9.13
C ALA A 118 19.56 -10.50 8.19
N GLN A 119 19.35 -10.53 6.87
CA GLN A 119 20.41 -10.61 5.86
C GLN A 119 20.59 -9.32 5.06
N GLN A 120 19.65 -8.38 5.14
CA GLN A 120 19.62 -7.15 4.35
C GLN A 120 18.81 -6.06 5.05
N ASP A 121 19.21 -4.80 4.87
CA ASP A 121 18.58 -3.64 5.55
C ASP A 121 17.18 -3.32 5.01
N TYR A 122 16.90 -3.69 3.76
CA TYR A 122 15.63 -3.47 3.08
C TYR A 122 15.16 -4.72 2.35
N LEU A 123 13.85 -4.83 2.08
CA LEU A 123 13.28 -5.97 1.34
C LEU A 123 13.77 -6.03 -0.12
N SER A 124 14.07 -4.89 -0.72
CA SER A 124 14.64 -4.77 -2.05
C SER A 124 15.51 -3.52 -2.15
N GLY A 125 16.56 -3.57 -2.95
CA GLY A 125 17.50 -2.46 -3.11
C GLY A 125 18.67 -2.53 -2.13
N LYS A 126 19.34 -1.39 -1.94
CA LYS A 126 20.44 -1.19 -0.99
C LYS A 126 20.10 -0.02 -0.08
#